data_AF-A0A316C603-F1
#
_entry.id   AF-A0A316C603-F1
#
_cell.length_a   1.000
_cell.length_b   1.000
_cell.length_c   1.000
_cell.angle_alpha   90.00
_cell.angle_beta   90.00
_cell.angle_gamma   90.00
#
_symmetry.space_group_name_H-M   'P 1'
#
loop_
_entity.id
_entity.type
_entity.pdbx_description
1 polymer ?
#
loop_
_entity_poly.entity_id
_entity_poly.type
_entity_poly.pdbx_seq_one_letter_code
_entity_poly.pdbx_strand_id
1 'polypeptide(L)'
;MTTLSPAPRSMEPAVAALATAVLLLFFIGTLGGTVRSGITSAELNTFSLWVIVLALAAGALALLSALSAFLLALRARKETAGGNVLAARASAAQSRQNTFVTWGFSVAVVLAFAFTQLLLMNDGNIQRTFLQWDLMRASAFDVARAFLVNIKLAVISQVIVLAFGLVLAVARMAPGRAGAPLRFMAVAYIDLMRAVPAVIVLYLIGFGLPLTNLPVISRLSPDWFAILALSLTYSAYVAEIYRSGIASIHPSQWSAARSLGFSYVQTLRYFILPQAIRIVIPPLLSTFIALQKDTSLVNVIGTLDAFNQAKFYASSSFNLSSVTVVAILFVVITIPQTRYVDWMLARAAKRTRG
;
A
#
# COMPACT_ATOMS: atom_id res chain seq x y z
N MET A 1 2.39 47.67 24.16
CA MET A 1 3.57 46.80 23.93
C MET A 1 3.10 45.35 23.94
N THR A 2 3.04 44.70 22.79
CA THR A 2 2.71 43.27 22.69
C THR A 2 3.88 42.46 23.22
N THR A 3 3.73 41.87 24.41
CA THR A 3 4.73 40.97 24.99
C THR A 3 4.83 39.73 24.09
N LEU A 4 5.96 39.59 23.40
CA LEU A 4 6.21 38.41 22.57
C LEU A 4 6.21 37.16 23.46
N SER A 5 5.55 36.09 23.02
CA SER A 5 5.55 34.82 23.75
C SER A 5 6.98 34.26 23.88
N PRO A 6 7.27 33.48 24.94
CA PRO A 6 8.60 32.94 25.18
C PRO A 6 9.09 32.06 24.03
N ALA A 7 10.41 31.89 23.93
CA ALA A 7 11.02 31.00 22.93
C ALA A 7 10.51 29.55 23.10
N PRO A 8 10.28 28.83 21.98
CA PRO A 8 9.84 27.45 22.03
C PRO A 8 10.93 26.56 22.65
N ARG A 9 10.53 25.50 23.36
CA ARG A 9 11.47 24.53 23.94
C ARG A 9 12.28 23.84 22.82
N SER A 10 13.59 24.06 22.78
CA SER A 10 14.50 23.50 21.78
C SER A 10 15.60 22.60 22.37
N MET A 11 15.89 22.70 23.67
CA MET A 11 17.00 21.98 24.31
C MET A 11 16.79 20.47 24.40
N GLU A 12 15.69 20.03 25.02
CA GLU A 12 15.32 18.61 25.14
C GLU A 12 15.32 17.87 23.79
N PRO A 13 14.63 18.37 22.73
CA PRO A 13 14.64 17.68 21.45
C PRO A 13 16.01 17.70 20.77
N ALA A 14 16.82 18.76 20.93
CA ALA A 14 18.17 18.80 20.37
C ALA A 14 19.12 17.79 21.05
N VAL A 15 19.02 17.60 22.37
CA VAL A 15 19.76 16.55 23.09
C VAL A 15 19.34 15.16 22.61
N ALA A 16 18.04 14.93 22.44
CA ALA A 16 17.53 13.67 21.89
C ALA A 16 18.02 13.42 20.44
N ALA A 17 18.11 14.47 19.61
CA ALA A 17 18.68 14.39 18.27
C ALA A 17 20.16 14.00 18.28
N LEU A 18 20.95 14.57 19.19
CA LEU A 18 22.36 14.21 19.37
C LEU A 18 22.51 12.74 19.77
N ALA A 19 21.73 12.29 20.76
CA ALA A 19 21.70 10.89 21.18
C ALA A 19 21.31 9.95 20.02
N THR A 20 20.31 10.35 19.22
CA THR A 20 19.87 9.57 18.04
C THR A 20 20.99 9.41 17.02
N ALA A 21 21.72 10.49 16.70
CA ALA A 21 22.82 10.44 15.74
C ALA A 21 24.01 9.59 16.24
N VAL A 22 24.32 9.64 17.54
CA VAL A 22 25.34 8.78 18.15
C VAL A 22 24.91 7.31 18.12
N LEU A 23 23.65 7.01 18.47
CA LEU A 23 23.10 5.66 18.41
C LEU A 23 23.08 5.11 16.97
N LEU A 24 22.83 5.96 15.98
CA LEU A 24 22.91 5.59 14.56
C LEU A 24 24.31 5.12 14.19
N LEU A 25 25.36 5.87 14.56
CA LEU A 25 26.74 5.47 14.28
C LEU A 25 27.10 4.15 14.97
N PHE A 26 26.67 3.98 16.22
CA PHE A 26 26.85 2.73 16.95
C PHE A 26 26.12 1.56 16.27
N PHE A 27 24.87 1.77 15.84
CA PHE A 27 24.09 0.77 15.10
C PHE A 27 24.78 0.36 13.80
N ILE A 28 25.29 1.33 13.03
CA ILE A 28 26.00 1.06 11.78
C ILE A 28 27.25 0.22 12.03
N GLY A 29 28.06 0.60 13.03
CA GLY A 29 29.28 -0.13 13.39
C GLY A 29 29.01 -1.55 13.88
N THR A 30 28.04 -1.71 14.78
CA THR A 30 27.72 -3.02 15.38
C THR A 30 27.04 -3.97 14.39
N LEU A 31 25.96 -3.54 13.75
CA LEU A 31 25.25 -4.37 12.77
C LEU A 31 26.15 -4.67 11.56
N GLY A 32 26.80 -3.65 11.02
CA GLY A 32 27.72 -3.79 9.89
C GLY A 32 28.89 -4.73 10.20
N GLY A 33 29.51 -4.56 11.38
CA GLY A 33 30.59 -5.44 11.83
C GLY A 33 30.14 -6.89 12.00
N THR A 34 28.96 -7.11 12.57
CA THR A 34 28.39 -8.45 12.80
C THR A 34 28.03 -9.15 11.49
N VAL A 35 27.42 -8.44 10.54
CA VAL A 35 27.10 -9.02 9.24
C VAL A 35 28.37 -9.31 8.45
N ARG A 36 29.31 -8.36 8.43
CA ARG A 36 30.57 -8.49 7.69
C ARG A 36 31.44 -9.63 8.21
N SER A 37 31.49 -9.88 9.52
CA SER A 37 32.26 -11.00 10.08
C SER A 37 31.71 -12.37 9.68
N GLY A 38 30.44 -12.45 9.31
CA GLY A 38 29.81 -13.65 8.75
C GLY A 38 29.95 -13.83 7.24
N ILE A 39 30.62 -12.89 6.53
CA ILE A 39 30.84 -12.98 5.08
C ILE A 39 32.20 -13.66 4.82
N THR A 40 32.17 -14.82 4.16
CA THR A 40 33.36 -15.60 3.78
C THR A 40 33.94 -15.17 2.44
N SER A 41 33.10 -14.68 1.52
CA SER A 41 33.57 -14.28 0.18
C SER A 41 34.32 -12.94 0.20
N ALA A 42 35.51 -12.90 -0.40
CA ALA A 42 36.38 -11.72 -0.38
C ALA A 42 35.71 -10.49 -1.03
N GLU A 43 35.06 -10.68 -2.18
CA GLU A 43 34.37 -9.61 -2.91
C GLU A 43 33.23 -8.99 -2.09
N LEU A 44 32.34 -9.81 -1.51
CA LEU A 44 31.25 -9.31 -0.67
C LEU A 44 31.76 -8.69 0.62
N ASN A 45 32.88 -9.19 1.17
CA ASN A 45 33.48 -8.61 2.37
C ASN A 45 34.00 -7.19 2.09
N THR A 46 34.67 -6.98 0.96
CA THR A 46 35.12 -5.66 0.49
C THR A 46 33.93 -4.75 0.20
N PHE A 47 32.90 -5.25 -0.48
CA PHE A 47 31.69 -4.48 -0.75
C PHE A 47 30.98 -4.07 0.55
N SER A 48 30.83 -4.99 1.51
CA SER A 48 30.25 -4.71 2.83
C SER A 48 31.02 -3.63 3.59
N LEU A 49 32.35 -3.59 3.46
CA LEU A 49 33.16 -2.52 4.06
C LEU A 49 32.79 -1.16 3.47
N TRP A 50 32.67 -1.06 2.15
CA TRP A 50 32.26 0.20 1.50
C TRP A 50 30.85 0.63 1.91
N VAL A 51 29.91 -0.31 2.05
CA VAL A 51 28.56 -0.02 2.55
C VAL A 51 28.60 0.56 3.97
N ILE A 52 29.43 0.00 4.86
CA ILE A 52 29.60 0.50 6.24
C ILE A 52 30.24 1.89 6.22
N VAL A 53 31.28 2.11 5.43
CA VAL A 53 31.97 3.41 5.33
C VAL A 53 31.01 4.49 4.83
N LEU A 54 30.23 4.21 3.78
CA LEU A 54 29.24 5.15 3.26
C LEU A 54 28.12 5.43 4.28
N ALA A 55 27.66 4.40 5.00
CA ALA A 55 26.66 4.57 6.05
C ALA A 55 27.20 5.40 7.22
N LEU A 56 28.45 5.18 7.65
CA LEU A 56 29.10 5.99 8.68
C LEU A 56 29.28 7.44 8.23
N ALA A 57 29.65 7.69 6.97
CA ALA A 57 29.70 9.03 6.41
C ALA A 57 28.32 9.72 6.43
N ALA A 58 27.25 9.01 6.09
CA ALA A 58 25.88 9.50 6.23
C ALA A 58 25.52 9.74 7.71
N GLY A 59 25.85 8.82 8.61
CA GLY A 59 25.65 8.99 10.05
C GLY A 59 26.40 10.20 10.62
N ALA A 60 27.60 10.51 10.09
CA ALA A 60 28.36 11.70 10.47
C ALA A 60 27.66 12.99 10.01
N LEU A 61 27.03 13.02 8.83
CA LEU A 61 26.20 14.14 8.41
C LEU A 61 24.99 14.34 9.34
N ALA A 62 24.36 13.25 9.80
CA ALA A 62 23.30 13.31 10.80
C ALA A 62 23.82 13.88 12.13
N LEU A 63 25.02 13.50 12.55
CA LEU A 63 25.66 14.00 13.77
C LEU A 63 26.02 15.49 13.67
N LEU A 64 26.53 15.96 12.52
CA LEU A 64 26.80 17.39 12.28
C LEU A 64 25.51 18.21 12.34
N SER A 65 24.44 17.72 11.73
CA SER A 65 23.11 18.29 11.84
C SER A 65 22.64 18.34 13.30
N ALA A 66 22.79 17.26 14.06
CA ALA A 66 22.41 17.19 15.47
C ALA A 66 23.21 18.16 16.35
N LEU A 67 24.54 18.25 16.11
CA LEU A 67 25.42 19.18 16.82
C LEU A 67 25.03 20.63 16.53
N SER A 68 24.72 20.95 15.28
CA SER A 68 24.23 22.29 14.92
C SER A 68 22.91 22.61 15.63
N ALA A 69 21.99 21.66 15.75
CA ALA A 69 20.73 21.83 16.47
C ALA A 69 20.98 22.08 17.97
N PHE A 70 21.92 21.37 18.56
CA PHE A 70 22.30 21.51 19.98
C PHE A 70 22.98 22.85 20.27
N LEU A 71 23.93 23.27 19.43
CA LEU A 71 24.59 24.58 19.56
C LEU A 71 23.57 25.73 19.41
N LEU A 72 22.61 25.62 18.50
CA LEU A 72 21.51 26.57 18.36
C LEU A 72 20.57 26.57 19.57
N ALA A 73 20.33 25.42 20.20
CA ALA A 73 19.55 25.35 21.44
C ALA A 73 20.27 26.02 22.62
N LEU A 74 21.59 25.80 22.76
CA LEU A 74 22.42 26.50 23.75
C LEU A 74 22.39 28.02 23.52
N ARG A 75 22.51 28.45 22.26
CA ARG A 75 22.43 29.87 21.87
C ARG A 75 21.08 30.47 22.23
N ALA A 76 19.98 29.79 21.91
CA ALA A 76 18.63 30.24 22.27
C ALA A 76 18.43 30.38 23.78
N ARG A 77 18.99 29.46 24.58
CA ARG A 77 18.96 29.53 26.05
C ARG A 77 19.72 30.75 26.57
N LYS A 78 20.91 31.04 26.02
CA LYS A 78 21.70 32.22 26.36
C LYS A 78 21.00 33.52 25.98
N GLU A 79 20.39 33.58 24.79
CA GLU A 79 19.63 34.74 24.30
C GLU A 79 18.37 34.99 25.14
N THR A 80 17.71 33.92 25.60
CA THR A 80 16.56 34.01 26.53
C THR A 80 16.99 34.58 27.88
N ALA A 81 18.12 34.11 28.42
CA ALA A 81 18.67 34.64 29.67
C ALA A 81 19.11 36.11 29.55
N GLY A 82 19.57 36.53 28.36
CA GLY A 82 19.93 37.91 28.04
C GLY A 82 18.75 38.82 27.65
N GLY A 83 17.50 38.36 27.73
CA GLY A 83 16.31 39.16 27.43
C GLY A 83 16.03 39.42 25.95
N ASN A 84 16.82 38.87 25.01
CA ASN A 84 16.60 39.04 23.57
C ASN A 84 15.63 37.97 23.03
N VAL A 85 14.34 38.20 23.24
CA VAL A 85 13.27 37.25 22.91
C VAL A 85 13.20 36.93 21.41
N LEU A 86 13.45 37.92 20.53
CA LEU A 86 13.34 37.72 19.09
C LEU A 86 14.46 36.82 18.54
N ALA A 87 15.71 37.06 18.95
CA ALA A 87 16.85 36.23 18.58
C ALA A 87 16.70 34.80 19.16
N ALA A 88 16.29 34.69 20.42
CA ALA A 88 16.06 33.41 21.08
C ALA A 88 15.03 32.54 20.33
N ARG A 89 13.95 33.16 19.82
CA ARG A 89 12.93 32.47 19.01
C ARG A 89 13.48 31.99 17.67
N ALA A 90 14.26 32.81 16.98
CA ALA A 90 14.87 32.43 15.70
C ALA A 90 15.84 31.24 15.88
N SER A 91 16.75 31.33 16.86
CA SER A 91 17.69 30.27 17.22
C SER A 91 16.97 28.97 17.62
N ALA A 92 15.91 29.06 18.44
CA ALA A 92 15.14 27.91 18.87
C ALA A 92 14.32 27.25 17.75
N ALA A 93 13.78 28.04 16.81
CA ALA A 93 13.07 27.53 15.64
C ALA A 93 14.02 26.78 14.69
N GLN A 94 15.19 27.36 14.40
CA GLN A 94 16.21 26.72 13.57
C GLN A 94 16.73 25.43 14.21
N SER A 95 16.96 25.44 15.53
CA SER A 95 17.33 24.25 16.29
C SER A 95 16.29 23.13 16.12
N ARG A 96 14.99 23.43 16.24
CA ARG A 96 13.92 22.44 16.02
C ARG A 96 13.90 21.89 14.60
N GLN A 97 14.07 22.74 13.59
CA GLN A 97 14.12 22.30 12.19
C GLN A 97 15.27 21.31 11.98
N ASN A 98 16.48 21.64 12.46
CA ASN A 98 17.64 20.77 12.36
C ASN A 98 17.45 19.46 13.15
N THR A 99 16.75 19.49 14.30
CA THR A 99 16.36 18.28 15.01
C THR A 99 15.47 17.36 14.15
N PHE A 100 14.43 17.90 13.51
CA PHE A 100 13.56 17.08 12.64
C PHE A 100 14.29 16.53 11.42
N VAL A 101 15.19 17.33 10.82
CA VAL A 101 16.06 16.87 9.73
C VAL A 101 16.95 15.72 10.21
N THR A 102 17.56 15.85 11.39
CA THR A 102 18.39 14.80 11.99
C THR A 102 17.62 13.50 12.16
N TRP A 103 16.42 13.54 12.75
CA TRP A 103 15.60 12.34 12.94
C TRP A 103 15.15 11.72 11.62
N GLY A 104 14.61 12.53 10.69
CA GLY A 104 14.14 12.02 9.40
C GLY A 104 15.28 11.39 8.59
N PHE A 105 16.44 12.05 8.55
CA PHE A 105 17.61 11.53 7.87
C PHE A 105 18.18 10.28 8.56
N SER A 106 18.23 10.26 9.90
CA SER A 106 18.68 9.10 10.66
C SER A 106 17.81 7.87 10.37
N VAL A 107 16.47 8.03 10.38
CA VAL A 107 15.54 6.95 10.03
C VAL A 107 15.78 6.45 8.61
N ALA A 108 15.96 7.35 7.64
CA ALA A 108 16.25 6.96 6.26
C ALA A 108 17.55 6.14 6.14
N VAL A 109 18.62 6.57 6.83
CA VAL A 109 19.90 5.86 6.87
C VAL A 109 19.74 4.49 7.55
N VAL A 110 19.03 4.40 8.68
CA VAL A 110 18.76 3.10 9.35
C VAL A 110 18.06 2.14 8.39
N LEU A 111 16.99 2.58 7.73
CA LEU A 111 16.21 1.72 6.84
C LEU A 111 17.02 1.27 5.62
N ALA A 112 17.72 2.18 4.95
CA ALA A 112 18.54 1.86 3.79
C ALA A 112 19.73 0.94 4.16
N PHE A 113 20.39 1.23 5.29
CA PHE A 113 21.50 0.44 5.78
C PHE A 113 21.03 -0.95 6.20
N ALA A 114 19.98 -1.06 7.03
CA ALA A 114 19.43 -2.34 7.47
C ALA A 114 18.98 -3.21 6.30
N PHE A 115 18.34 -2.62 5.28
CA PHE A 115 17.96 -3.33 4.05
C PHE A 115 19.19 -3.86 3.29
N THR A 116 20.24 -3.05 3.16
CA THR A 116 21.48 -3.47 2.50
C THR A 116 22.20 -4.58 3.30
N GLN A 117 22.23 -4.45 4.63
CA GLN A 117 22.79 -5.47 5.52
C GLN A 117 22.02 -6.79 5.41
N LEU A 118 20.68 -6.74 5.31
CA LEU A 118 19.86 -7.92 5.08
C LEU A 118 20.24 -8.63 3.78
N LEU A 119 20.47 -7.89 2.68
CA LEU A 119 20.89 -8.48 1.40
C LEU A 119 22.29 -9.11 1.44
N LEU A 120 23.18 -8.60 2.29
CA LEU A 120 24.56 -9.09 2.46
C LEU A 120 24.68 -10.22 3.50
N MET A 121 23.69 -10.37 4.37
CA MET A 121 23.71 -11.35 5.44
C MET A 121 23.80 -12.78 4.89
N ASN A 122 24.55 -13.63 5.61
CA ASN A 122 24.79 -15.04 5.24
C ASN A 122 25.35 -15.17 3.81
N ASP A 123 26.51 -14.55 3.55
CA ASP A 123 27.20 -14.55 2.24
C ASP A 123 26.32 -14.10 1.05
N GLY A 124 25.41 -13.17 1.31
CA GLY A 124 24.48 -12.68 0.30
C GLY A 124 23.51 -13.75 -0.22
N ASN A 125 23.21 -14.79 0.58
CA ASN A 125 22.31 -15.86 0.17
C ASN A 125 20.92 -15.37 -0.26
N ILE A 126 20.42 -14.29 0.33
CA ILE A 126 19.16 -13.67 -0.10
C ILE A 126 19.29 -13.12 -1.53
N GLN A 127 20.34 -12.33 -1.80
CA GLN A 127 20.62 -11.82 -3.14
C GLN A 127 20.81 -12.97 -4.14
N ARG A 128 21.56 -14.01 -3.79
CA ARG A 128 21.78 -15.18 -4.65
C ARG A 128 20.51 -15.98 -4.89
N THR A 129 19.54 -15.95 -3.99
CA THR A 129 18.27 -16.69 -4.14
C THR A 129 17.25 -15.93 -4.96
N PHE A 130 17.21 -14.60 -4.85
CA PHE A 130 16.14 -13.77 -5.42
C PHE A 130 16.59 -12.76 -6.49
N LEU A 131 17.88 -12.44 -6.60
CA LEU A 131 18.39 -11.31 -7.39
C LEU A 131 19.48 -11.71 -8.37
N GLN A 132 19.47 -12.95 -8.88
CA GLN A 132 20.38 -13.36 -9.96
C GLN A 132 19.92 -12.78 -11.29
N TRP A 133 20.70 -11.83 -11.79
CA TRP A 133 20.38 -11.09 -13.00
C TRP A 133 20.17 -11.98 -14.23
N ASP A 134 21.03 -12.99 -14.42
CA ASP A 134 20.97 -13.86 -15.59
C ASP A 134 19.67 -14.68 -15.64
N LEU A 135 19.23 -15.21 -14.49
CA LEU A 135 17.97 -15.94 -14.38
C LEU A 135 16.74 -15.04 -14.53
N MET A 136 16.80 -13.81 -13.99
CA MET A 136 15.74 -12.83 -14.16
C MET A 136 15.56 -12.46 -15.64
N ARG A 137 16.66 -12.19 -16.34
CA ARG A 137 16.67 -11.93 -17.79
C ARG A 137 16.10 -13.12 -18.57
N ALA A 138 16.52 -14.33 -18.22
CA ALA A 138 16.13 -15.54 -18.95
C ALA A 138 14.62 -15.82 -18.84
N SER A 139 14.00 -15.52 -17.71
CA SER A 139 12.56 -15.72 -17.49
C SER A 139 11.70 -14.49 -17.82
N ALA A 140 12.29 -13.30 -18.01
CA ALA A 140 11.58 -12.03 -18.11
C ALA A 140 10.46 -12.03 -19.15
N PHE A 141 10.75 -12.50 -20.37
CA PHE A 141 9.79 -12.47 -21.47
C PHE A 141 8.59 -13.41 -21.21
N ASP A 142 8.86 -14.64 -20.82
CA ASP A 142 7.81 -15.64 -20.59
C ASP A 142 6.94 -15.28 -19.38
N VAL A 143 7.55 -14.77 -18.31
CA VAL A 143 6.82 -14.26 -17.14
C VAL A 143 5.96 -13.05 -17.51
N ALA A 144 6.48 -12.11 -18.30
CA ALA A 144 5.71 -10.96 -18.79
C ALA A 144 4.55 -11.37 -19.70
N ARG A 145 4.73 -12.41 -20.53
CA ARG A 145 3.65 -12.97 -21.36
C ARG A 145 2.59 -13.63 -20.49
N ALA A 146 2.97 -14.41 -19.49
CA ALA A 146 2.05 -15.04 -18.55
C ALA A 146 1.31 -13.99 -17.69
N PHE A 147 1.90 -12.82 -17.44
CA PHE A 147 1.25 -11.70 -16.75
C PHE A 147 0.01 -11.16 -17.49
N LEU A 148 -0.12 -11.39 -18.80
CA LEU A 148 -1.35 -11.07 -19.53
C LEU A 148 -2.55 -11.87 -19.00
N VAL A 149 -2.33 -13.07 -18.45
CA VAL A 149 -3.38 -13.85 -17.78
C VAL A 149 -3.85 -13.11 -16.53
N ASN A 150 -2.94 -12.61 -15.69
CA ASN A 150 -3.31 -11.79 -14.52
C ASN A 150 -4.16 -10.57 -14.92
N ILE A 151 -3.77 -9.86 -15.99
CA ILE A 151 -4.52 -8.72 -16.53
C ILE A 151 -5.91 -9.13 -17.04
N LYS A 152 -6.00 -10.23 -17.81
CA LYS A 152 -7.27 -10.79 -18.30
C LYS A 152 -8.21 -11.10 -17.13
N LEU A 153 -7.72 -11.82 -16.12
CA LEU A 153 -8.50 -12.18 -14.94
C LEU A 153 -9.00 -10.94 -14.20
N ALA A 154 -8.14 -9.93 -14.01
CA ALA A 154 -8.50 -8.71 -13.32
C ALA A 154 -9.58 -7.92 -14.06
N VAL A 155 -9.43 -7.73 -15.38
CA VAL A 155 -10.38 -6.96 -16.20
C VAL A 155 -11.73 -7.65 -16.26
N ILE A 156 -11.78 -8.95 -16.55
CA ILE A 156 -13.04 -9.69 -16.65
C ILE A 156 -13.73 -9.74 -15.28
N SER A 157 -12.99 -10.05 -14.22
CA SER A 157 -13.54 -10.05 -12.86
C SER A 157 -14.06 -8.67 -12.49
N GLN A 158 -13.35 -7.60 -12.81
CA GLN A 158 -13.78 -6.23 -12.48
C GLN A 158 -15.13 -5.88 -13.11
N VAL A 159 -15.38 -6.28 -14.36
CA VAL A 159 -16.68 -6.06 -15.02
C VAL A 159 -17.80 -6.76 -14.25
N ILE A 160 -17.59 -8.02 -13.87
CA ILE A 160 -18.56 -8.81 -13.10
C ILE A 160 -18.75 -8.21 -11.69
N VAL A 161 -17.66 -7.84 -11.02
CA VAL A 161 -17.65 -7.22 -9.69
C VAL A 161 -18.47 -5.93 -9.67
N LEU A 162 -18.30 -5.04 -10.67
CA LEU A 162 -19.04 -3.79 -10.75
C LEU A 162 -20.54 -4.06 -10.95
N ALA A 163 -20.89 -4.96 -11.88
CA ALA A 163 -22.28 -5.30 -12.16
C ALA A 163 -22.94 -5.99 -10.95
N PHE A 164 -22.31 -7.03 -10.41
CA PHE A 164 -22.88 -7.82 -9.32
C PHE A 164 -22.86 -7.07 -7.99
N GLY A 165 -21.80 -6.30 -7.71
CA GLY A 165 -21.74 -5.41 -6.55
C GLY A 165 -22.84 -4.35 -6.57
N LEU A 166 -23.19 -3.81 -7.76
CA LEU A 166 -24.32 -2.90 -7.89
C LEU A 166 -25.65 -3.59 -7.59
N VAL A 167 -25.87 -4.79 -8.11
CA VAL A 167 -27.06 -5.61 -7.82
C VAL A 167 -27.19 -5.85 -6.32
N LEU A 168 -26.10 -6.26 -5.64
CA LEU A 168 -26.06 -6.48 -4.20
C LEU A 168 -26.34 -5.20 -3.40
N ALA A 169 -25.77 -4.06 -3.82
CA ALA A 169 -26.01 -2.77 -3.18
C ALA A 169 -27.49 -2.38 -3.29
N VAL A 170 -28.11 -2.52 -4.46
CA VAL A 170 -29.53 -2.23 -4.68
C VAL A 170 -30.41 -3.19 -3.88
N ALA A 171 -30.13 -4.49 -3.90
CA ALA A 171 -30.85 -5.51 -3.14
C ALA A 171 -30.85 -5.20 -1.64
N ARG A 172 -29.71 -4.74 -1.10
CA ARG A 172 -29.59 -4.31 0.29
C ARG A 172 -30.34 -3.03 0.62
N MET A 173 -30.53 -2.13 -0.34
CA MET A 173 -31.29 -0.88 -0.15
C MET A 173 -32.79 -1.03 -0.40
N ALA A 174 -33.29 -2.24 -0.69
CA ALA A 174 -34.69 -2.49 -0.98
C ALA A 174 -35.62 -1.94 0.14
N PRO A 175 -36.61 -1.09 -0.16
CA PRO A 175 -37.42 -0.41 0.85
C PRO A 175 -38.49 -1.30 1.50
N GLY A 176 -38.92 -0.91 2.70
CA GLY A 176 -40.07 -1.50 3.41
C GLY A 176 -39.84 -2.90 4.00
N ARG A 177 -40.94 -3.52 4.48
CA ARG A 177 -40.96 -4.89 5.02
C ARG A 177 -40.91 -5.96 3.93
N ALA A 178 -41.51 -5.70 2.77
CA ALA A 178 -41.48 -6.61 1.63
C ALA A 178 -40.05 -6.87 1.09
N GLY A 179 -39.18 -5.86 1.15
CA GLY A 179 -37.77 -6.00 0.79
C GLY A 179 -36.88 -6.65 1.86
N ALA A 180 -37.42 -7.00 3.03
CA ALA A 180 -36.61 -7.51 4.15
C ALA A 180 -35.90 -8.84 3.85
N PRO A 181 -36.52 -9.85 3.19
CA PRO A 181 -35.83 -11.11 2.88
C PRO A 181 -34.66 -10.89 1.90
N LEU A 182 -34.88 -10.11 0.84
CA LEU A 182 -33.83 -9.80 -0.14
C LEU A 182 -32.68 -9.03 0.52
N ARG A 183 -33.00 -8.06 1.38
CA ARG A 183 -32.00 -7.30 2.14
C ARG A 183 -31.19 -8.22 3.05
N PHE A 184 -31.85 -9.13 3.75
CA PHE A 184 -31.18 -10.09 4.63
C PHE A 184 -30.21 -10.97 3.84
N MET A 185 -30.63 -11.52 2.70
CA MET A 185 -29.74 -12.34 1.85
C MET A 185 -28.55 -11.53 1.33
N ALA A 186 -28.77 -10.30 0.87
CA ALA A 186 -27.69 -9.43 0.42
C ALA A 186 -26.71 -9.08 1.55
N VAL A 187 -27.21 -8.75 2.75
CA VAL A 187 -26.37 -8.49 3.93
C VAL A 187 -25.57 -9.73 4.31
N ALA A 188 -26.21 -10.89 4.43
CA ALA A 188 -25.55 -12.15 4.78
C ALA A 188 -24.46 -12.53 3.77
N TYR A 189 -24.73 -12.39 2.47
CA TYR A 189 -23.74 -12.59 1.41
C TYR A 189 -22.54 -11.64 1.56
N ILE A 190 -22.81 -10.34 1.72
CA ILE A 190 -21.77 -9.31 1.84
C ILE A 190 -20.91 -9.56 3.08
N ASP A 191 -21.53 -9.85 4.23
CA ASP A 191 -20.83 -10.09 5.49
C ASP A 191 -19.98 -11.36 5.41
N LEU A 192 -20.51 -12.44 4.83
CA LEU A 192 -19.76 -13.68 4.63
C LEU A 192 -18.56 -13.50 3.70
N MET A 193 -18.76 -12.96 2.50
CA MET A 193 -17.70 -12.84 1.50
C MET A 193 -16.60 -11.85 1.93
N ARG A 194 -16.90 -10.88 2.80
CA ARG A 194 -15.90 -9.97 3.37
C ARG A 194 -15.15 -10.58 4.56
N ALA A 195 -15.75 -11.56 5.24
CA ALA A 195 -15.14 -12.26 6.37
C ALA A 195 -14.20 -13.38 5.94
N VAL A 196 -14.49 -14.04 4.81
CA VAL A 196 -13.68 -15.15 4.30
C VAL A 196 -12.49 -14.61 3.47
N PRO A 197 -11.25 -15.03 3.72
CA PRO A 197 -10.11 -14.64 2.90
C PRO A 197 -10.26 -15.08 1.44
N ALA A 198 -9.89 -14.24 0.48
CA ALA A 198 -10.05 -14.50 -0.96
C ALA A 198 -9.39 -15.81 -1.42
N VAL A 199 -8.23 -16.17 -0.85
CA VAL A 199 -7.56 -17.44 -1.15
C VAL A 199 -8.41 -18.65 -0.76
N ILE A 200 -9.15 -18.58 0.36
CA ILE A 200 -10.05 -19.67 0.78
C ILE A 200 -11.21 -19.80 -0.21
N VAL A 201 -11.78 -18.69 -0.68
CA VAL A 201 -12.82 -18.70 -1.71
C VAL A 201 -12.28 -19.30 -3.01
N LEU A 202 -11.06 -18.96 -3.42
CA LEU A 202 -10.39 -19.56 -4.58
C LEU A 202 -10.30 -21.09 -4.45
N TYR A 203 -9.86 -21.60 -3.30
CA TYR A 203 -9.82 -23.05 -3.06
C TYR A 203 -11.20 -23.69 -3.12
N LEU A 204 -12.18 -23.12 -2.42
CA LEU A 204 -13.55 -23.66 -2.38
C LEU A 204 -14.20 -23.70 -3.76
N ILE A 205 -14.03 -22.65 -4.56
CA ILE A 205 -14.60 -22.59 -5.92
C ILE A 205 -13.81 -23.46 -6.88
N GLY A 206 -12.48 -23.32 -6.91
CA GLY A 206 -11.61 -23.99 -7.86
C GLY A 206 -11.54 -25.51 -7.68
N PHE A 207 -11.68 -26.02 -6.45
CA PHE A 207 -11.73 -27.45 -6.19
C PHE A 207 -13.14 -27.97 -5.92
N GLY A 208 -14.06 -27.14 -5.43
CA GLY A 208 -15.43 -27.57 -5.11
C GLY A 208 -16.35 -27.63 -6.33
N LEU A 209 -16.33 -26.62 -7.21
CA LEU A 209 -17.22 -26.61 -8.39
C LEU A 209 -16.97 -27.77 -9.37
N PRO A 210 -15.72 -28.20 -9.64
CA PRO A 210 -15.46 -29.42 -10.42
C PRO A 210 -16.15 -30.67 -9.86
N LEU A 211 -16.32 -30.79 -8.55
CA LEU A 211 -16.89 -31.97 -7.88
C LEU A 211 -18.41 -32.04 -7.96
N THR A 212 -19.09 -30.99 -8.45
CA THR A 212 -20.56 -30.93 -8.50
C THR A 212 -21.19 -31.85 -9.54
N ASN A 213 -20.40 -32.41 -10.47
CA ASN A 213 -20.87 -33.19 -11.63
C ASN A 213 -21.88 -32.46 -12.55
N LEU A 214 -22.06 -31.14 -12.39
CA LEU A 214 -22.92 -30.34 -13.24
C LEU A 214 -22.19 -30.03 -14.57
N PRO A 215 -22.65 -30.54 -15.74
CA PRO A 215 -21.85 -30.56 -16.97
C PRO A 215 -21.29 -29.22 -17.44
N VAL A 216 -22.01 -28.12 -17.20
CA VAL A 216 -21.58 -26.77 -17.59
C VAL A 216 -20.60 -26.16 -16.59
N ILE A 217 -20.76 -26.46 -15.30
CA ILE A 217 -20.01 -25.83 -14.21
C ILE A 217 -18.73 -26.61 -13.92
N SER A 218 -18.78 -27.94 -13.91
CA SER A 218 -17.63 -28.78 -13.59
C SER A 218 -16.54 -28.77 -14.67
N ARG A 219 -16.88 -28.36 -15.89
CA ARG A 219 -15.98 -28.30 -17.04
C ARG A 219 -15.40 -26.91 -17.32
N LEU A 220 -15.66 -25.93 -16.47
CA LEU A 220 -15.05 -24.62 -16.60
C LEU A 220 -13.52 -24.71 -16.45
N SER A 221 -12.80 -23.82 -17.13
CA SER A 221 -11.35 -23.76 -17.01
C SER A 221 -10.92 -23.15 -15.66
N PRO A 222 -9.68 -23.40 -15.19
CA PRO A 222 -9.14 -22.76 -14.00
C PRO A 222 -9.29 -21.23 -13.99
N ASP A 223 -9.06 -20.57 -15.14
CA ASP A 223 -9.29 -19.13 -15.33
C ASP A 223 -10.73 -18.71 -14.95
N TRP A 224 -11.75 -19.48 -15.33
CA TRP A 224 -13.14 -19.16 -15.04
C TRP A 224 -13.47 -19.38 -13.58
N PHE A 225 -12.92 -20.42 -12.95
CA PHE A 225 -13.03 -20.60 -11.50
C PHE A 225 -12.37 -19.45 -10.72
N ALA A 226 -11.20 -18.98 -11.17
CA ALA A 226 -10.55 -17.79 -10.63
C ALA A 226 -11.43 -16.55 -10.78
N ILE A 227 -11.96 -16.30 -11.99
CA ILE A 227 -12.85 -15.16 -12.26
C ILE A 227 -14.07 -15.20 -11.35
N LEU A 228 -14.71 -16.37 -11.19
CA LEU A 228 -15.87 -16.52 -10.31
C LEU A 228 -15.52 -16.26 -8.85
N ALA A 229 -14.45 -16.86 -8.33
CA ALA A 229 -14.03 -16.70 -6.95
C ALA A 229 -13.67 -15.24 -6.61
N LEU A 230 -12.87 -14.61 -7.47
CA LEU A 230 -12.50 -13.20 -7.33
C LEU A 230 -13.74 -12.30 -7.44
N SER A 231 -14.64 -12.59 -8.39
CA SER A 231 -15.85 -11.78 -8.60
C SER A 231 -16.80 -11.85 -7.41
N LEU A 232 -17.02 -13.05 -6.86
CA LEU A 232 -17.85 -13.22 -5.67
C LEU A 232 -17.25 -12.44 -4.50
N THR A 233 -15.97 -12.62 -4.22
CA THR A 233 -15.28 -11.95 -3.12
C THR A 233 -15.33 -10.43 -3.26
N TYR A 234 -14.90 -9.90 -4.41
CA TYR A 234 -14.77 -8.46 -4.61
C TYR A 234 -16.11 -7.73 -4.82
N SER A 235 -17.16 -8.42 -5.29
CA SER A 235 -18.51 -7.83 -5.41
C SER A 235 -19.07 -7.38 -4.07
N ALA A 236 -18.74 -8.08 -2.97
CA ALA A 236 -19.18 -7.71 -1.63
C ALA A 236 -18.51 -6.41 -1.14
N TYR A 237 -17.22 -6.23 -1.39
CA TYR A 237 -16.52 -4.98 -1.11
C TYR A 237 -17.06 -3.82 -1.96
N VAL A 238 -17.28 -4.06 -3.25
CA VAL A 238 -17.84 -3.06 -4.17
C VAL A 238 -19.29 -2.69 -3.81
N ALA A 239 -20.11 -3.63 -3.36
CA ALA A 239 -21.46 -3.35 -2.88
C ALA A 239 -21.47 -2.38 -1.69
N GLU A 240 -20.51 -2.50 -0.77
CA GLU A 240 -20.33 -1.57 0.34
C GLU A 240 -19.83 -0.20 -0.10
N ILE A 241 -18.97 -0.14 -1.10
CA ILE A 241 -18.53 1.13 -1.69
C ILE A 241 -19.73 1.85 -2.32
N TYR A 242 -20.56 1.16 -3.09
CA TYR A 242 -21.78 1.75 -3.64
C TYR A 242 -22.74 2.24 -2.54
N ARG A 243 -23.01 1.40 -1.54
CA ARG A 243 -23.91 1.76 -0.44
C ARG A 243 -23.39 2.95 0.36
N SER A 244 -22.11 2.96 0.73
CA SER A 244 -21.49 4.05 1.50
C SER A 244 -21.43 5.35 0.70
N GLY A 245 -21.15 5.28 -0.60
CA GLY A 245 -21.21 6.44 -1.48
C GLY A 245 -22.60 7.07 -1.57
N ILE A 246 -23.66 6.26 -1.68
CA ILE A 246 -25.04 6.74 -1.67
C ILE A 246 -25.41 7.32 -0.29
N ALA A 247 -25.05 6.64 0.78
CA ALA A 247 -25.33 7.07 2.15
C ALA A 247 -24.57 8.34 2.57
N SER A 248 -23.46 8.68 1.89
CA SER A 248 -22.66 9.88 2.17
C SER A 248 -23.33 11.18 1.71
N ILE A 249 -24.35 11.10 0.85
CA ILE A 249 -25.07 12.28 0.36
C ILE A 249 -25.93 12.86 1.48
N HIS A 250 -25.76 14.16 1.75
CA HIS A 250 -26.41 14.84 2.86
C HIS A 250 -27.94 14.65 2.85
N PRO A 251 -28.59 14.29 3.97
CA PRO A 251 -30.03 14.03 4.02
C PRO A 251 -30.89 15.19 3.50
N SER A 252 -30.45 16.44 3.61
CA SER A 252 -31.18 17.59 3.06
C SER A 252 -31.36 17.53 1.54
N GLN A 253 -30.45 16.91 0.79
CA GLN A 253 -30.61 16.72 -0.67
C GLN A 253 -31.77 15.78 -0.96
N TRP A 254 -31.93 14.73 -0.16
CA TRP A 254 -33.06 13.82 -0.24
C TRP A 254 -34.36 14.55 0.10
N SER A 255 -34.40 15.27 1.23
CA SER A 255 -35.58 16.01 1.67
C SER A 255 -35.97 17.11 0.66
N ALA A 256 -35.01 17.86 0.13
CA ALA A 256 -35.26 18.93 -0.84
C ALA A 256 -35.87 18.39 -2.14
N ALA A 257 -35.32 17.30 -2.70
CA ALA A 257 -35.90 16.68 -3.88
C ALA A 257 -37.32 16.14 -3.62
N ARG A 258 -37.59 15.59 -2.44
CA ARG A 258 -38.93 15.13 -2.06
C ARG A 258 -39.91 16.30 -1.88
N SER A 259 -39.48 17.42 -1.32
CA SER A 259 -40.29 18.64 -1.19
C SER A 259 -40.65 19.27 -2.55
N LEU A 260 -39.81 19.06 -3.57
CA LEU A 260 -40.07 19.45 -4.96
C LEU A 260 -40.98 18.45 -5.71
N GLY A 261 -41.53 17.44 -5.03
CA GLY A 261 -42.48 16.49 -5.60
C GLY A 261 -41.87 15.28 -6.34
N PHE A 262 -40.54 15.12 -6.31
CA PHE A 262 -39.90 13.98 -6.98
C PHE A 262 -40.18 12.65 -6.26
N SER A 263 -40.48 11.60 -7.03
CA SER A 263 -40.56 10.21 -6.53
C SER A 263 -39.19 9.72 -6.05
N TYR A 264 -39.13 8.68 -5.22
CA TYR A 264 -37.87 8.09 -4.75
C TYR A 264 -36.90 7.75 -5.89
N VAL A 265 -37.42 7.18 -6.99
CA VAL A 265 -36.63 6.82 -8.17
C VAL A 265 -36.11 8.06 -8.89
N GLN A 266 -36.92 9.12 -9.02
CA GLN A 266 -36.48 10.38 -9.62
C GLN A 266 -35.44 11.08 -8.73
N THR A 267 -35.65 11.14 -7.41
CA THR A 267 -34.66 11.65 -6.45
C THR A 267 -33.33 10.91 -6.60
N LEU A 268 -33.38 9.57 -6.64
CA LEU A 268 -32.20 8.74 -6.78
C LEU A 268 -31.48 9.00 -8.12
N ARG A 269 -32.20 8.99 -9.24
CA ARG A 269 -31.63 9.13 -10.60
C ARG A 269 -31.05 10.51 -10.88
N TYR A 270 -31.78 11.57 -10.50
CA TYR A 270 -31.43 12.93 -10.92
C TYR A 270 -30.54 13.68 -9.92
N PHE A 271 -30.66 13.37 -8.62
CA PHE A 271 -29.95 14.12 -7.58
C PHE A 271 -28.87 13.29 -6.91
N ILE A 272 -29.21 12.08 -6.43
CA ILE A 272 -28.31 11.31 -5.57
C ILE A 272 -27.24 10.56 -6.36
N LEU A 273 -27.62 9.75 -7.36
CA LEU A 273 -26.68 8.91 -8.12
C LEU A 273 -25.57 9.70 -8.81
N PRO A 274 -25.84 10.83 -9.50
CA PRO A 274 -24.77 11.60 -10.13
C PRO A 274 -23.71 12.10 -9.13
N GLN A 275 -24.12 12.40 -7.89
CA GLN A 275 -23.22 12.79 -6.82
C GLN A 275 -22.49 11.57 -6.23
N ALA A 276 -23.22 10.51 -5.92
CA ALA A 276 -22.66 9.28 -5.37
C ALA A 276 -21.62 8.65 -6.30
N ILE A 277 -21.85 8.64 -7.63
CA ILE A 277 -20.90 8.15 -8.63
C ILE A 277 -19.53 8.84 -8.50
N ARG A 278 -19.52 10.16 -8.31
CA ARG A 278 -18.26 10.92 -8.16
C ARG A 278 -17.51 10.55 -6.87
N ILE A 279 -18.24 10.15 -5.83
CA ILE A 279 -17.69 9.75 -4.54
C ILE A 279 -17.13 8.32 -4.60
N VAL A 280 -17.81 7.41 -5.31
CA VAL A 280 -17.43 5.99 -5.35
C VAL A 280 -16.33 5.67 -6.36
N ILE A 281 -16.13 6.47 -7.42
CA ILE A 281 -15.12 6.16 -8.44
C ILE A 281 -13.71 5.95 -7.85
N PRO A 282 -13.15 6.87 -7.02
CA PRO A 282 -11.82 6.66 -6.45
C PRO A 282 -11.68 5.37 -5.62
N PRO A 283 -12.57 5.05 -4.64
CA PRO A 283 -12.45 3.79 -3.90
C PRO A 283 -12.67 2.56 -4.77
N LEU A 284 -13.52 2.61 -5.82
CA LEU A 284 -13.66 1.50 -6.77
C LEU A 284 -12.35 1.22 -7.51
N LEU A 285 -11.61 2.26 -7.90
CA LEU A 285 -10.29 2.09 -8.51
C LEU A 285 -9.26 1.52 -7.52
N SER A 286 -9.28 1.96 -6.26
CA SER A 286 -8.46 1.35 -5.21
C SER A 286 -8.76 -0.14 -5.03
N THR A 287 -10.04 -0.52 -5.06
CA THR A 287 -10.47 -1.92 -5.00
C THR A 287 -10.06 -2.70 -6.24
N PHE A 288 -10.09 -2.10 -7.43
CA PHE A 288 -9.57 -2.72 -8.65
C PHE A 288 -8.06 -2.97 -8.57
N ILE A 289 -7.28 -2.05 -8.00
CA ILE A 289 -5.83 -2.26 -7.77
C ILE A 289 -5.60 -3.44 -6.81
N ALA A 290 -6.43 -3.59 -5.78
CA ALA A 290 -6.36 -4.76 -4.89
C ALA A 290 -6.69 -6.06 -5.66
N LEU A 291 -7.80 -6.08 -6.41
CA LEU A 291 -8.20 -7.21 -7.26
C LEU A 291 -7.10 -7.62 -8.25
N GLN A 292 -6.44 -6.64 -8.90
CA GLN A 292 -5.33 -6.87 -9.81
C GLN A 292 -4.19 -7.62 -9.14
N LYS A 293 -3.80 -7.23 -7.92
CA LYS A 293 -2.73 -7.93 -7.17
C LYS A 293 -3.17 -9.32 -6.71
N ASP A 294 -4.41 -9.46 -6.27
CA ASP A 294 -4.97 -10.73 -5.82
C ASP A 294 -5.15 -11.74 -6.95
N THR A 295 -5.10 -11.31 -8.22
CA THR A 295 -5.00 -12.25 -9.34
C THR A 295 -3.75 -13.12 -9.28
N SER A 296 -2.70 -12.77 -8.52
CA SER A 296 -1.57 -13.67 -8.30
C SER A 296 -1.91 -14.85 -7.39
N LEU A 297 -2.97 -14.76 -6.56
CA LEU A 297 -3.40 -15.85 -5.68
C LEU A 297 -4.01 -17.03 -6.44
N VAL A 298 -4.42 -16.82 -7.69
CA VAL A 298 -5.05 -17.84 -8.56
C VAL A 298 -4.08 -18.97 -8.92
N ASN A 299 -2.79 -18.79 -8.65
CA ASN A 299 -1.77 -19.82 -8.82
C ASN A 299 -2.13 -21.13 -8.09
N VAL A 300 -2.86 -21.03 -6.97
CA VAL A 300 -3.21 -22.17 -6.10
C VAL A 300 -4.19 -23.15 -6.75
N ILE A 301 -4.93 -22.73 -7.78
CA ILE A 301 -5.86 -23.58 -8.52
C ILE A 301 -5.33 -23.97 -9.90
N GLY A 302 -4.02 -23.85 -10.13
CA GLY A 302 -3.35 -24.33 -11.34
C GLY A 302 -3.48 -23.43 -12.57
N THR A 303 -3.90 -22.17 -12.41
CA THR A 303 -3.91 -21.20 -13.50
C THR A 303 -2.48 -20.81 -13.90
N LEU A 304 -2.16 -20.80 -15.19
CA LEU A 304 -0.84 -20.46 -15.71
C LEU A 304 -0.62 -18.93 -15.77
N ASP A 305 -0.54 -18.31 -14.60
CA ASP A 305 -0.29 -16.88 -14.44
C ASP A 305 1.22 -16.56 -14.33
N ALA A 306 1.58 -15.28 -14.18
CA ALA A 306 2.98 -14.87 -14.06
C ALA A 306 3.70 -15.55 -12.89
N PHE A 307 3.00 -15.74 -11.76
CA PHE A 307 3.61 -16.34 -10.58
C PHE A 307 3.88 -17.84 -10.77
N ASN A 308 2.93 -18.59 -11.33
CA ASN A 308 3.17 -19.99 -11.69
C ASN A 308 4.25 -20.13 -12.78
N GLN A 309 4.30 -19.23 -13.78
CA GLN A 309 5.38 -19.22 -14.77
C GLN A 309 6.76 -19.05 -14.11
N ALA A 310 6.88 -18.11 -13.16
CA ALA A 310 8.11 -17.92 -12.40
C ALA A 310 8.47 -19.15 -11.55
N LYS A 311 7.47 -19.86 -10.99
CA LYS A 311 7.70 -21.11 -10.23
C LYS A 311 8.20 -22.25 -11.12
N PHE A 312 7.79 -22.34 -12.38
CA PHE A 312 8.37 -23.32 -13.31
C PHE A 312 9.86 -23.07 -13.53
N TYR A 313 10.24 -21.82 -13.80
CA TYR A 313 11.65 -21.46 -13.87
C TYR A 313 12.37 -21.79 -12.56
N ALA A 314 11.78 -21.42 -11.42
CA ALA A 314 12.39 -21.66 -10.13
C ALA A 314 12.62 -23.14 -9.83
N SER A 315 11.71 -24.01 -10.26
CA SER A 315 11.86 -25.46 -10.14
C SER A 315 12.96 -26.00 -11.07
N SER A 316 13.11 -25.43 -12.27
CA SER A 316 14.14 -25.87 -13.23
C SER A 316 15.55 -25.40 -12.88
N SER A 317 15.67 -24.19 -12.32
CA SER A 317 16.96 -23.57 -11.98
C SER A 317 17.30 -23.67 -10.50
N PHE A 318 16.44 -24.31 -9.68
CA PHE A 318 16.54 -24.37 -8.22
C PHE A 318 16.80 -22.99 -7.58
N ASN A 319 16.15 -21.94 -8.09
CA ASN A 319 16.42 -20.55 -7.71
C ASN A 319 15.18 -19.66 -7.85
N LEU A 320 14.93 -18.75 -6.91
CA LEU A 320 13.70 -17.96 -6.87
C LEU A 320 13.80 -16.59 -7.58
N SER A 321 14.88 -16.31 -8.31
CA SER A 321 15.07 -14.99 -8.94
C SER A 321 13.98 -14.63 -9.95
N SER A 322 13.37 -15.62 -10.62
CA SER A 322 12.23 -15.40 -11.50
C SER A 322 10.99 -14.87 -10.78
N VAL A 323 10.83 -15.10 -9.48
CA VAL A 323 9.74 -14.52 -8.66
C VAL A 323 9.90 -13.00 -8.53
N THR A 324 11.15 -12.51 -8.49
CA THR A 324 11.42 -11.07 -8.44
C THR A 324 10.96 -10.37 -9.71
N VAL A 325 11.03 -11.03 -10.87
CA VAL A 325 10.46 -10.49 -12.12
C VAL A 325 8.96 -10.24 -11.98
N VAL A 326 8.23 -11.18 -11.38
CA VAL A 326 6.79 -11.04 -11.10
C VAL A 326 6.54 -9.83 -10.20
N ALA A 327 7.31 -9.68 -9.13
CA ALA A 327 7.22 -8.54 -8.22
C ALA A 327 7.45 -7.20 -8.95
N ILE A 328 8.48 -7.13 -9.80
CA ILE A 328 8.78 -5.95 -10.63
C ILE A 328 7.59 -5.61 -11.54
N LEU A 329 7.01 -6.59 -12.23
CA LEU A 329 5.86 -6.37 -13.12
C LEU A 329 4.65 -5.81 -12.36
N PHE A 330 4.32 -6.39 -11.21
CA PHE A 330 3.25 -5.87 -10.36
C PHE A 330 3.54 -4.44 -9.90
N VAL A 331 4.78 -4.12 -9.51
CA VAL A 331 5.18 -2.76 -9.09
C VAL A 331 5.06 -1.76 -10.24
N VAL A 332 5.57 -2.11 -11.43
CA VAL A 332 5.53 -1.27 -12.64
C VAL A 332 4.10 -0.94 -13.04
N ILE A 333 3.15 -1.87 -12.88
CA ILE A 333 1.73 -1.64 -13.18
C ILE A 333 1.02 -0.89 -12.04
N THR A 334 1.26 -1.29 -10.79
CA THR A 334 0.50 -0.83 -9.62
C THR A 334 0.84 0.61 -9.21
N ILE A 335 2.11 1.03 -9.32
CA ILE A 335 2.51 2.38 -8.91
C ILE A 335 1.79 3.45 -9.76
N PRO A 336 1.82 3.41 -11.10
CA PRO A 336 1.08 4.36 -11.93
C PRO A 336 -0.42 4.40 -11.62
N GLN A 337 -1.04 3.24 -11.44
CA GLN A 337 -2.46 3.14 -11.08
C GLN A 337 -2.74 3.83 -9.73
N THR A 338 -1.90 3.58 -8.73
CA THR A 338 -2.04 4.19 -7.39
C THR A 338 -1.87 5.71 -7.47
N ARG A 339 -0.86 6.20 -8.20
CA ARG A 339 -0.64 7.65 -8.39
C ARG A 339 -1.79 8.33 -9.11
N TYR A 340 -2.40 7.64 -10.08
CA TYR A 340 -3.59 8.14 -10.75
C TYR A 340 -4.77 8.28 -9.78
N VAL A 341 -5.00 7.29 -8.91
CA VAL A 341 -6.06 7.37 -7.88
C VAL A 341 -5.78 8.48 -6.87
N ASP A 342 -4.53 8.62 -6.39
CA ASP A 342 -4.12 9.70 -5.48
C ASP A 342 -4.41 11.08 -6.09
N TRP A 343 -4.07 11.26 -7.38
CA TRP A 343 -4.36 12.49 -8.11
C TRP A 343 -5.86 12.76 -8.21
N MET A 344 -6.69 11.75 -8.48
CA MET A 344 -8.15 11.90 -8.51
C MET A 344 -8.72 12.35 -7.16
N LEU A 345 -8.25 11.74 -6.06
CA LEU A 345 -8.64 12.09 -4.70
C LEU A 345 -8.23 13.53 -4.34
N ALA A 346 -6.99 13.90 -4.62
CA ALA A 346 -6.49 15.25 -4.39
C ALA A 346 -7.27 16.31 -5.19
N ARG A 347 -7.64 15.99 -6.44
CA ARG A 347 -8.46 16.86 -7.29
C ARG A 347 -9.88 17.01 -6.76
N ALA A 348 -10.49 15.94 -6.26
CA ALA A 348 -11.81 15.99 -5.65
C ALA A 348 -11.82 16.85 -4.38
N ALA A 349 -10.83 16.69 -3.49
CA ALA A 349 -10.74 17.44 -2.24
C ALA A 349 -10.60 18.96 -2.44
N LYS A 350 -9.87 19.39 -3.49
CA LYS A 350 -9.73 20.82 -3.82
C LYS A 350 -11.06 21.49 -4.20
N ARG A 351 -12.00 20.74 -4.78
CA ARG A 351 -13.31 21.28 -5.20
C ARG A 351 -14.30 21.46 -4.05
N THR A 352 -14.10 20.76 -2.93
CA THR A 352 -14.97 20.86 -1.75
C THR A 352 -14.51 21.96 -0.78
N ARG A 353 -13.26 22.41 -0.89
CA ARG A 353 -12.66 23.44 -0.02
C ARG A 353 -12.69 24.87 -0.60
N GLY A 354 -13.12 25.03 -1.85
CA GLY A 354 -13.34 26.33 -2.49
C GLY A 354 -14.83 26.59 -2.63
#